data_AF-A0A953JP24-F1
#
_entry.id   AF-A0A953JP24-F1
#
_cell.length_a   1.000
_cell.length_b   1.000
_cell.length_c   1.000
_cell.angle_alpha   90.00
_cell.angle_beta   90.00
_cell.angle_gamma   90.00
#
_symmetry.space_group_name_H-M   'P 1'
#
loop_
_entity.id
_entity.type
_entity.pdbx_description
1 polymer ?
#
loop_
_entity_poly.entity_id
_entity_poly.type
_entity_poly.pdbx_seq_one_letter_code
_entity_poly.pdbx_strand_id
1 'polypeptide(L)'
;MRYKNFEELPVWNSAIEFALGLFEFTAKVDFRGVGDLKNQIERAAVSISNNIAEGFERGTKNDLINFLYISKGSAGECRSMLRLCERSVKFSNFRSEISNLIKCEESISKQLNGWIESLKNSEIKGVRFLNDSERAKIRQKKEFDEFDREIKFMVEQAEKERDQQKSSA
;
A
#
# COMPACT_ATOMS: atom_id res chain seq x y z
N MET A 1 8.67 -11.39 -3.84
CA MET A 1 8.08 -10.04 -3.77
C MET A 1 8.55 -9.28 -5.00
N ARG A 2 7.73 -8.42 -5.62
CA ARG A 2 8.14 -7.68 -6.84
C ARG A 2 9.23 -6.64 -6.55
N TYR A 3 9.17 -6.04 -5.37
CA TYR A 3 10.11 -5.04 -4.88
C TYR A 3 11.20 -5.70 -4.05
N LYS A 4 12.44 -5.24 -4.21
CA LYS A 4 13.61 -5.72 -3.46
C LYS A 4 13.84 -4.91 -2.19
N ASN A 5 13.53 -3.62 -2.24
CA ASN A 5 13.73 -2.68 -1.15
C ASN A 5 12.45 -1.86 -0.93
N PHE A 6 12.25 -1.33 0.28
CA PHE A 6 11.03 -0.57 0.59
C PHE A 6 10.97 0.75 -0.18
N GLU A 7 12.11 1.31 -0.57
CA GLU A 7 12.22 2.54 -1.35
C GLU A 7 11.63 2.40 -2.76
N GLU A 8 11.49 1.17 -3.27
CA GLU A 8 10.82 0.90 -4.55
C GLU A 8 9.29 0.90 -4.42
N LEU A 9 8.74 0.92 -3.20
CA LEU A 9 7.30 0.86 -2.97
C LEU A 9 6.65 2.20 -3.34
N PRO A 10 5.65 2.23 -4.24
CA PRO A 10 4.95 3.46 -4.59
C PRO A 10 4.30 4.15 -3.39
N VAL A 11 3.76 3.35 -2.45
CA VAL A 11 3.10 3.85 -1.26
C VAL A 11 4.08 4.45 -0.24
N TRP A 12 5.30 3.93 -0.17
CA TRP A 12 6.36 4.49 0.67
C TRP A 12 6.80 5.85 0.12
N ASN A 13 7.06 5.94 -1.19
CA ASN A 13 7.39 7.21 -1.85
C ASN A 13 6.27 8.25 -1.66
N SER A 14 5.01 7.83 -1.84
CA SER A 14 3.85 8.70 -1.59
C SER A 14 3.82 9.21 -0.15
N ALA A 15 4.18 8.38 0.83
CA ALA A 15 4.22 8.76 2.23
C ALA A 15 5.35 9.76 2.55
N ILE A 16 6.52 9.62 1.92
CA ILE A 16 7.62 10.58 2.04
C ILE A 16 7.23 11.94 1.47
N GLU A 17 6.70 11.97 0.24
CA GLU A 17 6.24 13.22 -0.38
C GLU A 17 5.13 13.90 0.42
N PHE A 18 4.21 13.10 0.98
CA PHE A 18 3.19 13.61 1.88
C PHE A 18 3.78 14.23 3.15
N ALA A 19 4.76 13.58 3.78
CA ALA A 19 5.43 14.12 4.97
C ALA A 19 6.18 15.42 4.67
N LEU A 20 6.87 15.51 3.52
CA LEU A 20 7.55 16.72 3.07
C LEU A 20 6.56 17.89 2.88
N GLY A 21 5.46 17.66 2.14
CA GLY A 21 4.42 18.67 1.97
C GLY A 21 3.76 19.07 3.30
N LEU A 22 3.62 18.13 4.23
CA LEU A 22 3.10 18.42 5.56
C LEU A 22 4.08 19.26 6.40
N PHE A 23 5.39 19.04 6.27
CA PHE A 23 6.41 19.87 6.94
C PHE A 23 6.37 21.30 6.42
N GLU A 24 6.22 21.49 5.10
CA GLU A 24 6.03 22.81 4.51
C GLU A 24 4.73 23.50 4.99
N PHE A 25 3.66 22.72 5.15
CA PHE A 25 2.40 23.21 5.69
C PHE A 25 2.53 23.65 7.15
N THR A 26 3.16 22.83 7.97
CA THR A 26 3.31 23.04 9.42
C THR A 26 4.42 24.02 9.80
N ALA A 27 5.30 24.38 8.85
CA ALA A 27 6.28 25.45 9.00
C ALA A 27 5.65 26.86 9.00
N LYS A 28 4.39 27.00 8.56
CA LYS A 28 3.67 28.27 8.49
C LYS A 28 3.52 28.91 9.87
N VAL A 29 3.55 30.24 9.91
CA VAL A 29 3.44 31.01 11.16
C VAL A 29 2.12 30.74 11.88
N ASP A 30 1.08 30.34 11.16
CA ASP A 30 -0.23 29.95 11.67
C ASP A 30 -0.18 28.71 12.56
N PHE A 31 0.88 27.89 12.53
CA PHE A 31 1.05 26.81 13.50
C PHE A 31 1.58 27.28 14.86
N ARG A 32 2.06 28.53 14.96
CA ARG A 32 2.54 29.09 16.23
C ARG A 32 1.38 29.28 17.20
N GLY A 33 1.59 28.82 18.44
CA GLY A 33 0.61 28.94 19.53
C GLY A 33 -0.64 28.05 19.36
N VAL A 34 -0.61 27.04 18.48
CA VAL A 34 -1.70 26.06 18.31
C VAL A 34 -1.40 24.78 19.11
N GLY A 35 -0.84 24.96 20.31
CA GLY A 35 -0.41 23.86 21.18
C GLY A 35 0.57 22.91 20.47
N ASP A 36 0.34 21.61 20.64
CA ASP A 36 1.20 20.54 20.15
C ASP A 36 0.76 19.98 18.77
N LEU A 37 -0.18 20.64 18.10
CA LEU A 37 -0.77 20.17 16.83
C LEU A 37 0.29 19.90 15.77
N LYS A 38 1.28 20.81 15.65
CA LYS A 38 2.41 20.66 14.72
C LYS A 38 3.15 19.34 14.96
N ASN A 39 3.62 19.11 16.18
CA ASN A 39 4.44 17.94 16.48
C ASN A 39 3.63 16.65 16.31
N GLN A 40 2.35 16.65 16.68
CA GLN A 40 1.48 15.47 16.53
C GLN A 40 1.31 15.08 15.06
N ILE A 41 0.99 16.07 14.20
CA ILE A 41 0.75 15.79 12.78
C ILE A 41 2.05 15.41 12.05
N GLU A 42 3.18 16.04 12.37
CA GLU A 42 4.49 15.70 11.81
C GLU A 42 4.92 14.28 12.21
N ARG A 43 4.75 13.90 13.48
CA ARG A 43 5.07 12.54 13.96
C ARG A 43 4.17 11.49 13.30
N ALA A 44 2.88 11.76 13.17
CA ALA A 44 1.95 10.87 12.50
C ALA A 44 2.33 10.68 11.02
N ALA A 45 2.73 11.74 10.31
CA ALA A 45 3.14 11.64 8.91
C ALA A 45 4.40 10.81 8.71
N VAL A 46 5.45 11.06 9.51
CA VAL A 46 6.69 10.27 9.47
C VAL A 46 6.44 8.80 9.79
N SER A 47 5.55 8.54 10.77
CA SER A 47 5.17 7.19 11.19
C SER A 47 4.63 6.34 10.03
N ILE A 48 3.96 6.93 9.03
CA ILE A 48 3.46 6.19 7.85
C ILE A 48 4.63 5.52 7.12
N SER A 49 5.63 6.31 6.72
CA SER A 49 6.79 5.79 5.96
C SER A 49 7.66 4.84 6.78
N ASN A 50 7.87 5.15 8.06
CA ASN A 50 8.68 4.34 8.98
C ASN A 50 8.06 2.96 9.19
N ASN A 51 6.75 2.87 9.42
CA ASN A 51 6.09 1.59 9.60
C ASN A 51 6.06 0.77 8.30
N ILE A 52 5.93 1.40 7.13
CA ILE A 52 6.07 0.68 5.85
C ILE A 52 7.46 0.05 5.72
N ALA A 53 8.52 0.82 5.98
CA ALA A 53 9.90 0.33 5.92
C ALA A 53 10.14 -0.79 6.94
N GLU A 54 9.74 -0.58 8.20
CA GLU A 54 9.92 -1.56 9.26
C GLU A 54 9.16 -2.88 8.99
N GLY A 55 7.92 -2.79 8.51
CA GLY A 55 7.14 -3.95 8.12
C GLY A 55 7.78 -4.73 6.97
N PHE A 56 8.37 -4.02 6.00
CA PHE A 56 9.05 -4.62 4.86
C PHE A 56 10.30 -5.42 5.29
N GLU A 57 11.10 -4.85 6.21
CA GLU A 57 12.35 -5.46 6.70
C GLU A 57 12.15 -6.64 7.67
N ARG A 58 11.02 -6.72 8.39
CA ARG A 58 10.77 -7.77 9.41
C ARG A 58 10.57 -9.19 8.84
N GLY A 59 10.38 -9.32 7.54
CA GLY A 59 10.53 -10.57 6.80
C GLY A 59 9.38 -11.57 6.90
N THR A 60 8.35 -11.37 7.73
CA THR A 60 7.13 -12.20 7.71
C THR A 60 5.95 -11.45 7.09
N LYS A 61 5.03 -12.17 6.43
CA LYS A 61 3.82 -11.57 5.86
C LYS A 61 2.94 -10.96 6.95
N ASN A 62 2.78 -11.65 8.08
CA ASN A 62 1.89 -11.19 9.15
C ASN A 62 2.44 -9.94 9.83
N ASP A 63 3.75 -9.87 10.07
CA ASP A 63 4.37 -8.65 10.58
C ASP A 63 4.18 -7.50 9.59
N LEU A 64 4.49 -7.73 8.30
CA LEU A 64 4.28 -6.71 7.27
C LEU A 64 2.84 -6.18 7.29
N ILE A 65 1.83 -7.05 7.31
CA ILE A 65 0.43 -6.63 7.37
C ILE A 65 0.14 -5.80 8.64
N ASN A 66 0.64 -6.20 9.80
CA ASN A 66 0.44 -5.46 11.05
C ASN A 66 1.04 -4.05 10.97
N PHE A 67 2.26 -3.92 10.46
CA PHE A 67 2.92 -2.63 10.25
C PHE A 67 2.21 -1.75 9.21
N LEU A 68 1.66 -2.34 8.16
CA LEU A 68 0.84 -1.61 7.19
C LEU A 68 -0.48 -1.10 7.81
N TYR A 69 -1.08 -1.84 8.75
CA TYR A 69 -2.22 -1.34 9.52
C TYR A 69 -1.85 -0.16 10.41
N ILE A 70 -0.69 -0.19 11.06
CA ILE A 70 -0.18 0.96 11.86
C ILE A 70 0.04 2.17 10.94
N SER A 71 0.65 1.95 9.77
CA SER A 71 0.86 2.99 8.74
C SER A 71 -0.48 3.62 8.32
N LYS A 72 -1.49 2.79 8.09
CA LYS A 72 -2.85 3.24 7.73
C LYS A 72 -3.53 4.00 8.87
N GLY A 73 -3.33 3.57 10.11
CA GLY A 73 -3.80 4.30 11.30
C GLY A 73 -3.19 5.70 11.37
N SER A 74 -1.87 5.79 11.19
CA SER A 74 -1.13 7.06 11.17
C SER A 74 -1.60 8.01 10.04
N ALA A 75 -1.92 7.46 8.86
CA ALA A 75 -2.53 8.21 7.76
C ALA A 75 -3.92 8.77 8.16
N GLY A 76 -4.74 7.96 8.81
CA GLY A 76 -6.04 8.37 9.34
C GLY A 76 -5.95 9.48 10.39
N GLU A 77 -4.95 9.43 11.27
CA GLU A 77 -4.66 10.49 12.25
C GLU A 77 -4.29 11.81 11.56
N CYS A 78 -3.41 11.76 10.56
CA CYS A 78 -3.07 12.94 9.75
C CYS A 78 -4.31 13.55 9.11
N ARG A 79 -5.17 12.72 8.47
CA ARG A 79 -6.42 13.21 7.88
C ARG A 79 -7.33 13.85 8.93
N SER A 80 -7.46 13.25 10.11
CA SER A 80 -8.26 13.81 11.20
C SER A 80 -7.79 15.21 11.59
N MET A 81 -6.48 15.39 11.80
CA MET A 81 -5.89 16.68 12.13
C MET A 81 -5.96 17.70 10.98
N LEU A 82 -5.82 17.27 9.72
CA LEU A 82 -6.05 18.15 8.56
C LEU A 82 -7.51 18.62 8.49
N ARG A 83 -8.48 17.75 8.79
CA ARG A 83 -9.91 18.10 8.86
C ARG A 83 -10.22 19.05 10.02
N LEU A 84 -9.47 18.97 11.12
CA LEU A 84 -9.50 19.96 12.20
C LEU A 84 -9.00 21.31 11.69
N CYS A 85 -7.85 21.34 10.99
CA CYS A 85 -7.30 22.56 10.40
C CYS A 85 -8.29 23.19 9.41
N GLU A 86 -8.91 22.40 8.54
CA GLU A 86 -9.90 22.84 7.54
C GLU A 86 -11.09 23.60 8.15
N ARG A 87 -11.50 23.22 9.37
CA ARG A 87 -12.65 23.81 10.08
C ARG A 87 -12.27 25.01 10.94
N SER A 88 -10.99 25.18 11.23
CA SER A 88 -10.52 26.30 12.05
C SER A 88 -10.40 27.59 11.24
N VAL A 89 -10.92 28.69 11.79
CA VAL A 89 -10.79 30.03 11.19
C VAL A 89 -9.33 30.42 10.99
N LYS A 90 -8.43 29.94 11.87
CA LYS A 90 -7.00 30.21 11.84
C LYS A 90 -6.32 29.72 10.55
N PHE A 91 -6.82 28.66 9.93
CA PHE A 91 -6.25 28.11 8.70
C PHE A 91 -7.13 28.37 7.46
N SER A 92 -8.04 29.34 7.52
CA SER A 92 -8.99 29.65 6.44
C SER A 92 -8.31 30.02 5.11
N ASN A 93 -7.11 30.60 5.15
CA ASN A 93 -6.32 30.95 3.95
C ASN A 93 -5.67 29.73 3.27
N PHE A 94 -5.67 28.56 3.91
CA PHE A 94 -4.96 27.36 3.42
C PHE A 94 -5.92 26.26 2.95
N ARG A 95 -7.21 26.57 2.69
CA ARG A 95 -8.22 25.55 2.30
C ARG A 95 -7.79 24.68 1.12
N SER A 96 -7.22 25.27 0.08
CA SER A 96 -6.75 24.51 -1.10
C SER A 96 -5.58 23.60 -0.75
N GLU A 97 -4.63 24.07 0.06
CA GLU A 97 -3.46 23.30 0.46
C GLU A 97 -3.86 22.12 1.37
N ILE A 98 -4.71 22.37 2.36
CA ILE A 98 -5.30 21.35 3.22
C ILE A 98 -6.05 20.31 2.39
N SER A 99 -6.85 20.74 1.40
CA SER A 99 -7.57 19.83 0.50
C SER A 99 -6.61 18.93 -0.30
N ASN A 100 -5.50 19.48 -0.79
CA ASN A 100 -4.48 18.72 -1.52
C ASN A 100 -3.78 17.70 -0.62
N LEU A 101 -3.40 18.08 0.60
CA LEU A 101 -2.81 17.16 1.58
C LEU A 101 -3.77 16.02 1.93
N ILE A 102 -5.06 16.31 2.12
CA ILE A 102 -6.07 15.28 2.36
C ILE A 102 -6.19 14.32 1.17
N LYS A 103 -6.17 14.82 -0.08
CA LYS A 103 -6.19 13.94 -1.26
C LYS A 103 -4.95 13.03 -1.34
N CYS A 104 -3.77 13.57 -0.97
CA CYS A 104 -2.54 12.79 -0.91
C CYS A 104 -2.64 11.67 0.14
N GLU A 105 -3.12 12.00 1.35
CA GLU A 105 -3.41 11.00 2.39
C GLU A 105 -4.40 9.95 1.92
N GLU A 106 -5.52 10.34 1.31
CA GLU A 106 -6.54 9.41 0.84
C GLU A 106 -5.98 8.45 -0.22
N SER A 107 -5.07 8.92 -1.08
CA SER A 107 -4.33 8.09 -2.02
C SER A 107 -3.47 7.06 -1.29
N ILE A 108 -2.69 7.47 -0.28
CA ILE A 108 -1.86 6.58 0.55
C ILE A 108 -2.73 5.53 1.23
N SER A 109 -3.82 5.94 1.89
CA SER A 109 -4.78 5.06 2.54
C SER A 109 -5.34 4.00 1.58
N LYS A 110 -5.64 4.36 0.33
CA LYS A 110 -6.09 3.42 -0.72
C LYS A 110 -4.98 2.46 -1.13
N GLN A 111 -3.76 2.94 -1.34
CA GLN A 111 -2.61 2.11 -1.68
C GLN A 111 -2.30 1.09 -0.58
N LEU A 112 -2.30 1.53 0.69
CA LEU A 112 -2.11 0.67 1.86
C LEU A 112 -3.19 -0.41 1.93
N ASN A 113 -4.46 -0.04 1.77
CA ASN A 113 -5.55 -1.02 1.75
C ASN A 113 -5.39 -2.04 0.63
N GLY A 114 -5.15 -1.58 -0.61
CA GLY A 114 -4.97 -2.48 -1.74
C GLY A 114 -3.81 -3.45 -1.52
N TRP A 115 -2.72 -2.98 -0.92
CA TRP A 115 -1.57 -3.84 -0.61
C TRP A 115 -1.85 -4.81 0.52
N ILE A 116 -2.50 -4.38 1.61
CA ILE A 116 -2.91 -5.26 2.72
C ILE A 116 -3.79 -6.40 2.19
N GLU A 117 -4.81 -6.09 1.38
CA GLU A 117 -5.72 -7.10 0.84
C GLU A 117 -4.99 -8.03 -0.15
N SER A 118 -4.08 -7.50 -0.97
CA SER A 118 -3.22 -8.32 -1.83
C SER A 118 -2.34 -9.29 -1.04
N LEU A 119 -1.77 -8.85 0.09
CA LEU A 119 -0.92 -9.68 0.94
C LEU A 119 -1.74 -10.78 1.64
N LYS A 120 -2.90 -10.45 2.20
CA LYS A 120 -3.78 -11.44 2.85
C LYS A 120 -4.13 -12.59 1.93
N ASN A 121 -4.43 -12.28 0.67
CA ASN A 121 -4.79 -13.26 -0.36
C ASN A 121 -3.58 -13.97 -0.99
N SER A 122 -2.34 -13.64 -0.59
CA SER A 122 -1.13 -14.27 -1.11
C SER A 122 -0.79 -15.57 -0.37
N GLU A 123 -0.45 -16.63 -1.10
CA GLU A 123 0.10 -17.88 -0.52
C GLU A 123 1.50 -17.71 0.10
N ILE A 124 2.19 -16.58 -0.17
CA ILE A 124 3.55 -16.35 0.30
C ILE A 124 3.55 -16.00 1.80
N LYS A 125 4.25 -16.78 2.62
CA LYS A 125 4.31 -16.60 4.08
C LYS A 125 5.28 -15.49 4.55
N GLY A 126 6.19 -15.05 3.67
CA GLY A 126 7.17 -13.99 3.94
C GLY A 126 8.59 -14.40 3.59
N VAL A 127 9.50 -13.43 3.47
CA VAL A 127 10.91 -13.61 3.08
C VAL A 127 11.70 -14.47 4.08
N ARG A 128 11.33 -14.43 5.36
CA ARG A 128 11.94 -15.17 6.47
C ARG A 128 11.61 -16.66 6.48
N PHE A 129 10.53 -17.07 5.79
CA PHE A 129 10.10 -18.46 5.60
C PHE A 129 10.36 -18.96 4.18
N LEU A 130 11.33 -18.36 3.50
CA LEU A 130 11.72 -18.75 2.17
C LEU A 130 13.20 -19.12 2.23
N ASN A 131 13.49 -20.36 2.63
CA ASN A 131 14.76 -20.97 2.25
C ASN A 131 14.74 -21.34 0.76
N ASP A 132 15.89 -21.62 0.15
CA ASP A 132 15.96 -21.84 -1.29
C ASP A 132 15.16 -23.07 -1.75
N SER A 133 14.97 -24.05 -0.86
CA SER A 133 14.10 -25.20 -1.08
C SER A 133 12.61 -24.82 -1.14
N GLU A 134 12.15 -23.95 -0.24
CA GLU A 134 10.77 -23.44 -0.23
C GLU A 134 10.51 -22.50 -1.41
N ARG A 135 11.48 -21.68 -1.81
CA ARG A 135 11.41 -20.87 -3.04
C ARG A 135 11.27 -21.74 -4.27
N ALA A 136 12.06 -22.81 -4.36
CA ALA A 136 11.99 -23.76 -5.46
C ALA A 136 10.63 -24.48 -5.52
N LYS A 137 10.10 -24.92 -4.38
CA LYS A 137 8.76 -25.56 -4.29
C LYS A 137 7.64 -24.61 -4.71
N ILE A 138 7.67 -23.36 -4.27
CA ILE A 138 6.66 -22.36 -4.66
C ILE A 138 6.75 -22.07 -6.17
N ARG A 139 7.96 -21.98 -6.72
CA ARG A 139 8.17 -21.79 -8.16
C ARG A 139 7.64 -22.97 -8.96
N GLN A 140 7.97 -24.20 -8.55
CA GLN A 140 7.48 -25.42 -9.19
C GLN A 140 5.96 -25.52 -9.16
N LYS A 141 5.33 -25.21 -8.02
CA LYS A 141 3.86 -25.18 -7.90
C LYS A 141 3.26 -24.15 -8.86
N LYS A 142 3.86 -22.96 -8.95
CA LYS A 142 3.41 -21.90 -9.86
C LYS A 142 3.50 -22.32 -11.33
N GLU A 143 4.63 -22.89 -11.73
CA GLU A 143 4.86 -23.40 -13.10
C GLU A 143 3.87 -24.53 -13.42
N PHE A 144 3.58 -25.42 -12.46
CA PHE A 144 2.56 -26.46 -12.61
C PHE A 144 1.15 -25.89 -12.76
N ASP A 145 0.75 -24.92 -11.93
CA ASP A 145 -0.58 -24.28 -11.99
C ASP A 145 -0.77 -23.45 -13.27
N GLU A 146 0.31 -22.99 -13.89
CA GLU A 146 0.32 -22.31 -15.19
C GLU A 146 0.15 -23.33 -16.33
N PHE A 147 0.91 -24.41 -16.28
CA PHE A 147 0.81 -25.52 -17.23
C PHE A 147 -0.58 -26.19 -17.23
N ASP A 148 -1.15 -26.46 -16.06
CA ASP A 148 -2.51 -27.05 -15.94
C ASP A 148 -3.58 -26.13 -16.55
N ARG A 149 -3.40 -24.81 -16.45
CA ARG A 149 -4.27 -23.83 -17.10
C ARG A 149 -4.13 -23.84 -18.62
N GLU A 150 -2.92 -23.94 -19.15
CA GLU A 150 -2.70 -24.08 -20.60
C GLU A 150 -3.32 -25.38 -21.14
N ILE A 151 -3.13 -26.50 -20.43
CA ILE A 151 -3.74 -27.79 -20.80
C ILE A 151 -5.26 -27.66 -20.89
N LYS A 152 -5.90 -27.13 -19.83
CA LYS A 152 -7.36 -26.93 -19.82
C LYS A 152 -7.84 -26.04 -20.96
N PHE A 153 -7.11 -24.97 -21.24
CA PHE A 153 -7.42 -24.09 -22.36
C PHE A 153 -7.32 -24.82 -23.71
N MET A 154 -6.26 -25.59 -23.94
CA MET A 154 -6.10 -26.38 -25.16
C MET A 154 -7.21 -27.42 -25.34
N VAL A 155 -7.61 -28.11 -24.27
CA VAL A 155 -8.72 -29.06 -24.29
C VAL A 155 -10.03 -28.36 -24.67
N GLU A 156 -10.34 -27.22 -24.06
CA GLU A 156 -11.54 -26.45 -24.44
C GLU A 156 -11.54 -25.99 -25.90
N GLN A 157 -10.38 -25.59 -26.45
CA GLN A 157 -10.29 -25.22 -27.87
C GLN A 157 -10.52 -26.44 -28.78
N ALA A 158 -9.89 -27.57 -28.47
CA ALA A 158 -10.05 -28.80 -29.24
C ALA A 158 -11.50 -29.31 -29.23
N GLU A 159 -12.21 -29.19 -28.10
CA GLU A 159 -13.63 -29.52 -28.00
C GLU A 159 -14.49 -28.60 -28.89
N LYS A 160 -14.25 -27.28 -28.83
CA LYS A 160 -14.96 -26.30 -29.69
C LYS A 160 -14.74 -26.54 -31.18
N GLU A 161 -13.50 -26.84 -31.58
CA GLU A 161 -13.18 -27.16 -32.97
C GLU A 161 -13.89 -28.44 -33.43
N ARG A 162 -13.95 -29.46 -32.57
CA ARG A 162 -14.65 -30.72 -32.87
C ARG A 162 -16.16 -30.53 -33.02
N ASP A 163 -16.76 -29.67 -32.21
CA ASP A 163 -18.19 -29.36 -32.28
C ASP A 163 -18.56 -28.48 -33.49
N GLN A 164 -17.66 -27.59 -33.91
CA GLN A 164 -17.80 -26.83 -35.16
C GLN A 164 -17.71 -27.73 -36.40
N GLN A 165 -16.79 -28.71 -36.41
CA GLN A 165 -16.68 -29.69 -37.50
C GLN A 165 -17.92 -30.60 -37.59
N LYS A 166 -18.52 -30.96 -36.46
CA LYS A 166 -19.77 -31.76 -36.42
C LYS A 166 -21.02 -30.97 -36.83
N SER A 167 -21.05 -29.66 -36.60
CA SER A 167 -22.18 -28.80 -37.00
C SER A 167 -22.12 -28.35 -38.46
N SER A 168 -20.99 -28.59 -39.14
CA SER A 168 -20.75 -28.23 -40.54
C SER A 168 -20.83 -29.42 -41.51
N ALA A 169 -21.15 -30.61 -41.00
CA ALA A 169 -21.35 -31.86 -41.73
C ALA A 169 -22.82 -32.29 -41.67
#